data_AF-A0A535PEY6-F1
#
_entry.id   AF-A0A535PEY6-F1
#
_cell.length_a   1.000
_cell.length_b   1.000
_cell.length_c   1.000
_cell.angle_alpha   90.00
_cell.angle_beta   90.00
_cell.angle_gamma   90.00
#
_symmetry.space_group_name_H-M   'P 1'
#
loop_
_entity.id
_entity.type
_entity.pdbx_description
1 polymer ?
#
loop_
_entity_poly.entity_id
_entity_poly.type
_entity_poly.pdbx_seq_one_letter_code
_entity_poly.pdbx_strand_id
1 'polypeptide(L)'
;SHLGDFIEDRGALAPAEAASHQLLKEQVEAVLDSLTGRERRVLQLRFGLEDGRARTLEEVGKEFNVTRERIRQIEAKALRKLRHPSRSRKLKDYLE
;
A
#
# COMPACT_ATOMS: atom_id res chain seq x y z
N SER A 1 -5.83 2.99 -48.07
CA SER A 1 -6.56 2.75 -46.81
C SER A 1 -5.73 1.82 -45.95
N HIS A 2 -5.17 2.34 -44.86
CA HIS A 2 -4.11 1.70 -44.07
C HIS A 2 -4.69 0.68 -43.10
N LEU A 3 -4.34 -0.58 -43.32
CA LEU A 3 -4.72 -1.74 -42.51
C LEU A 3 -3.78 -1.91 -41.28
N GLY A 4 -3.18 -0.82 -40.82
CA GLY A 4 -2.12 -0.80 -39.79
C GLY A 4 -2.43 0.02 -38.54
N ASP A 5 -3.64 0.57 -38.41
CA ASP A 5 -3.98 1.58 -37.38
C ASP A 5 -4.70 1.02 -36.15
N PHE A 6 -4.76 -0.31 -35.98
CA PHE A 6 -5.42 -0.95 -34.85
C PHE A 6 -4.52 -2.02 -34.22
N ILE A 7 -3.38 -1.60 -33.67
CA ILE A 7 -2.71 -2.38 -32.63
C ILE A 7 -3.34 -1.96 -31.31
N GLU A 8 -4.34 -2.71 -30.88
CA GLU A 8 -4.85 -2.64 -29.52
C GLU A 8 -3.69 -2.95 -28.58
N ASP A 9 -3.20 -1.95 -27.85
CA ASP A 9 -2.18 -2.14 -26.83
C ASP A 9 -2.81 -2.90 -25.66
N ARG A 10 -2.81 -4.23 -25.77
CA ARG A 10 -3.33 -5.15 -24.75
C ARG A 10 -2.54 -5.08 -23.43
N GLY A 11 -1.45 -4.31 -23.38
CA GLY A 11 -0.69 -4.03 -22.16
C GLY A 11 -1.08 -2.71 -21.48
N ALA A 12 -1.80 -1.82 -22.16
CA ALA A 12 -2.27 -0.57 -21.58
C ALA A 12 -3.51 -0.84 -20.71
N LEU A 13 -3.43 -0.50 -19.41
CA LEU A 13 -4.58 -0.50 -18.51
C LEU A 13 -5.70 0.35 -19.12
N ALA A 14 -6.92 -0.17 -19.13
CA ALA A 14 -8.05 0.61 -19.60
C ALA A 14 -8.17 1.89 -18.76
N PRO A 15 -8.57 3.05 -19.32
CA PRO A 15 -8.66 4.31 -18.57
C PRO A 15 -9.47 4.20 -17.27
N ALA A 16 -10.53 3.38 -17.27
CA ALA A 16 -11.32 3.08 -16.08
C ALA A 16 -10.55 2.28 -15.00
N GLU A 17 -9.72 1.31 -15.41
CA GLU A 17 -8.85 0.55 -14.51
C GLU A 17 -7.76 1.45 -13.92
N ALA A 18 -7.11 2.27 -14.76
CA ALA A 18 -6.10 3.23 -14.32
C ALA A 18 -6.67 4.22 -13.29
N ALA A 19 -7.86 4.76 -13.53
CA ALA A 19 -8.56 5.63 -12.58
C ALA A 19 -8.88 4.89 -11.27
N SER A 20 -9.34 3.64 -11.34
CA SER A 20 -9.66 2.83 -10.15
C SER A 20 -8.42 2.52 -9.31
N HIS A 21 -7.30 2.20 -9.96
CA HIS A 21 -6.00 2.01 -9.32
C HIS A 21 -5.51 3.28 -8.61
N GLN A 22 -5.67 4.45 -9.26
CA GLN A 22 -5.29 5.73 -8.68
C GLN A 22 -6.15 6.05 -7.45
N LEU A 23 -7.46 5.86 -7.51
CA LEU A 23 -8.37 6.07 -6.37
C LEU A 23 -8.03 5.14 -5.19
N LEU A 24 -7.74 3.87 -5.47
CA LEU A 24 -7.29 2.92 -4.43
C LEU A 24 -6.00 3.41 -3.76
N LYS A 25 -5.02 3.86 -4.55
CA LYS A 25 -3.75 4.38 -4.03
C LYS A 25 -3.97 5.58 -3.11
N GLU A 26 -4.80 6.54 -3.51
CA GLU A 26 -5.14 7.72 -2.70
C GLU A 26 -5.82 7.34 -1.39
N GLN A 27 -6.74 6.37 -1.41
CA GLN A 27 -7.40 5.89 -0.18
C GLN A 27 -6.42 5.18 0.76
N VAL A 28 -5.51 4.37 0.21
CA VAL A 28 -4.45 3.72 1.00
C VAL A 28 -3.56 4.77 1.66
N GLU A 29 -3.13 5.80 0.93
CA GLU A 29 -2.33 6.89 1.49
C GLU A 29 -3.08 7.65 2.59
N ALA A 30 -4.35 8.01 2.38
CA ALA A 30 -5.16 8.70 3.38
C ALA A 30 -5.35 7.87 4.67
N VAL A 31 -5.41 6.55 4.55
CA VAL A 31 -5.50 5.65 5.70
C VAL A 31 -4.14 5.55 6.41
N LEU A 32 -3.02 5.52 5.68
CA LEU A 32 -1.68 5.54 6.25
C LEU A 32 -1.37 6.85 6.99
N ASP A 33 -1.92 7.99 6.56
CA ASP A 33 -1.81 9.29 7.27
C ASP A 33 -2.43 9.29 8.67
N SER A 34 -3.34 8.35 8.94
CA SER A 34 -3.93 8.19 10.28
C SER A 34 -3.01 7.46 11.29
N LEU A 35 -1.86 6.97 10.84
CA LEU A 35 -0.84 6.30 11.66
C LEU A 35 0.20 7.31 12.14
N THR A 36 0.99 6.92 13.15
CA THR A 36 2.17 7.72 13.50
C THR A 36 3.21 7.61 12.37
N GLY A 37 4.08 8.61 12.21
CA GLY A 37 5.14 8.56 11.18
C GLY A 37 5.99 7.29 11.25
N ARG A 38 6.26 6.78 12.47
CA ARG A 38 6.98 5.53 12.68
C ARG A 38 6.17 4.30 12.24
N GLU A 39 4.88 4.25 12.57
CA GLU A 39 3.99 3.17 12.13
C GLU A 39 3.84 3.16 10.59
N ARG A 40 3.59 4.32 9.98
CA ARG A 40 3.51 4.51 8.53
C ARG A 40 4.79 4.01 7.85
N ARG A 41 5.96 4.48 8.31
CA ARG A 41 7.25 4.10 7.73
C ARG A 41 7.53 2.59 7.85
N VAL A 42 7.21 1.97 8.98
CA VAL A 42 7.33 0.51 9.14
C VAL A 42 6.46 -0.22 8.11
N LEU A 43 5.20 0.19 7.92
CA LEU A 43 4.32 -0.46 6.94
C LEU A 43 4.79 -0.23 5.50
N GLN A 44 5.21 0.98 5.15
CA GLN A 44 5.74 1.31 3.82
C GLN A 44 6.91 0.40 3.44
N LEU A 45 7.87 0.22 4.36
CA LEU A 45 9.03 -0.64 4.14
C LEU A 45 8.68 -2.12 4.14
N ARG A 46 7.79 -2.57 5.03
CA ARG A 46 7.38 -3.98 5.13
C ARG A 46 6.63 -4.47 3.90
N PHE A 47 5.80 -3.62 3.31
CA PHE A 47 4.94 -3.97 2.18
C PHE A 47 5.39 -3.37 0.85
N GLY A 48 6.52 -2.63 0.81
CA GLY A 48 7.03 -2.02 -0.41
C GLY A 48 6.10 -0.95 -0.99
N LEU A 49 5.38 -0.20 -0.15
CA LEU A 49 4.36 0.76 -0.60
C LEU A 49 4.94 2.02 -1.23
N GLU A 50 6.27 2.21 -1.17
CA GLU A 50 6.97 3.36 -1.74
C GLU A 50 7.87 2.95 -2.91
N ASP A 51 8.68 1.91 -2.74
CA ASP A 51 9.69 1.47 -3.71
C ASP A 51 9.37 0.12 -4.39
N GLY A 52 8.21 -0.47 -4.09
CA GLY A 52 7.81 -1.78 -4.60
C GLY A 52 8.56 -2.96 -3.98
N ARG A 53 9.49 -2.73 -3.03
CA ARG A 53 10.29 -3.77 -2.39
C ARG A 53 9.86 -3.97 -0.94
N ALA A 54 9.16 -5.08 -0.71
CA ALA A 54 8.88 -5.57 0.62
C ALA A 54 10.18 -5.96 1.35
N ARG A 55 10.37 -5.43 2.56
CA ARG A 55 11.49 -5.77 3.46
C ARG A 55 11.00 -6.68 4.58
N THR A 56 11.85 -7.59 5.04
CA THR A 56 11.59 -8.46 6.19
C THR A 56 11.57 -7.67 7.51
N LEU A 57 10.98 -8.25 8.56
CA LEU A 57 11.01 -7.67 9.92
C LEU A 57 12.44 -7.38 10.41
N GLU A 58 13.41 -8.19 10.02
CA GLU A 58 14.80 -8.04 10.43
C GLU A 58 15.48 -6.88 9.69
N GLU A 59 15.28 -6.77 8.38
CA GLU A 59 15.80 -5.65 7.58
C GLU A 59 15.25 -4.32 8.05
N VAL A 60 13.94 -4.25 8.31
CA VAL A 60 13.32 -3.06 8.89
C VAL A 60 13.84 -2.82 10.32
N GLY A 61 14.09 -3.87 11.10
CA GLY A 61 14.70 -3.74 12.43
C GLY A 61 16.07 -3.07 12.38
N LYS A 62 16.90 -3.47 11.41
CA LYS A 62 18.22 -2.87 11.14
C LYS A 62 18.11 -1.40 10.77
N GLU A 63 17.19 -1.03 9.87
CA GLU A 63 16.98 0.37 9.45
C GLU A 63 16.52 1.28 10.60
N PHE A 64 15.70 0.76 11.51
CA PHE A 64 15.20 1.53 12.67
C PHE A 64 16.06 1.39 13.94
N ASN A 65 17.17 0.67 13.87
CA ASN A 65 18.02 0.32 15.01
C ASN A 65 17.23 -0.26 16.20
N VAL A 66 16.34 -1.22 15.93
CA VAL A 66 15.53 -1.93 16.93
C VAL A 66 15.45 -3.42 16.64
N THR A 67 15.00 -4.19 17.62
CA THR A 67 14.85 -5.64 17.45
C THR A 67 13.74 -5.99 16.45
N ARG A 68 13.89 -7.16 15.81
CA ARG A 68 12.85 -7.77 14.96
C ARG A 68 11.48 -7.81 15.66
N GLU A 69 11.46 -8.20 16.93
CA GLU A 69 10.23 -8.29 17.72
C GLU A 69 9.59 -6.90 17.93
N ARG A 70 10.41 -5.85 18.09
CA ARG A 70 9.90 -4.49 18.17
C ARG A 70 9.20 -4.06 16.89
N ILE A 71 9.73 -4.41 15.72
CA ILE A 71 9.06 -4.15 14.43
C ILE A 71 7.75 -4.94 14.36
N ARG A 72 7.74 -6.21 14.75
CA ARG A 72 6.52 -7.05 14.77
C ARG A 72 5.41 -6.42 15.62
N GLN A 73 5.76 -5.88 16.79
CA GLN A 73 4.81 -5.18 17.66
C GLN A 73 4.25 -3.90 17.02
N ILE A 74 5.11 -3.11 16.37
CA ILE A 74 4.69 -1.89 15.68
C ILE A 74 3.74 -2.24 14.53
N GLU A 75 4.09 -3.24 13.71
CA GLU A 75 3.27 -3.73 12.61
C GLU A 75 1.89 -4.19 13.10
N ALA A 76 1.85 -5.07 14.12
CA ALA A 76 0.60 -5.55 14.70
C ALA A 76 -0.27 -4.39 15.25
N LYS A 77 0.35 -3.41 15.91
CA LYS A 77 -0.35 -2.23 16.43
C LYS A 77 -0.92 -1.37 15.29
N ALA A 78 -0.15 -1.13 14.23
CA ALA A 78 -0.56 -0.36 13.08
C ALA A 78 -1.71 -1.06 12.33
N LEU A 79 -1.57 -2.35 12.02
CA LEU A 79 -2.61 -3.15 11.37
C LEU A 79 -3.91 -3.17 12.21
N ARG A 80 -3.80 -3.29 13.54
CA ARG A 80 -4.98 -3.19 14.42
C ARG A 80 -5.69 -1.85 14.29
N LYS A 81 -4.94 -0.74 14.18
CA LYS A 81 -5.53 0.58 13.94
C LYS A 81 -6.23 0.64 12.59
N LEU A 82 -5.60 0.12 11.53
CA LEU A 82 -6.17 0.12 10.18
C LEU A 82 -7.45 -0.71 10.09
N ARG A 83 -7.54 -1.82 10.82
CA ARG A 83 -8.74 -2.67 10.90
C ARG A 83 -9.91 -2.04 11.66
N HIS A 84 -9.71 -0.95 12.38
CA HIS A 84 -10.78 -0.32 13.14
C HIS A 84 -11.86 0.24 12.21
N PRO A 85 -13.18 0.05 12.49
CA PRO A 85 -14.26 0.42 11.58
C PRO A 85 -14.26 1.88 11.12
N SER A 86 -13.77 2.80 11.95
CA SER A 86 -13.65 4.22 11.57
C SER A 86 -12.65 4.49 10.44
N ARG A 87 -11.71 3.57 10.21
CA ARG A 87 -10.67 3.66 9.17
C ARG A 87 -10.91 2.65 8.05
N SER A 88 -11.29 1.41 8.38
CA SER A 88 -11.49 0.34 7.39
C SER A 88 -12.69 0.52 6.48
N ARG A 89 -13.72 1.31 6.87
CA ARG A 89 -14.85 1.62 5.97
C ARG A 89 -14.41 2.22 4.64
N LYS A 90 -13.35 3.04 4.63
CA LYS A 90 -12.83 3.68 3.41
C LYS A 90 -12.19 2.69 2.41
N LEU A 91 -11.76 1.54 2.90
CA LEU A 91 -11.09 0.49 2.11
C LEU A 91 -12.01 -0.69 1.81
N LYS A 92 -13.19 -0.74 2.44
CA LYS A 92 -14.10 -1.89 2.37
C LYS A 92 -14.67 -2.08 0.97
N ASP A 93 -14.96 -0.97 0.29
CA ASP A 93 -15.52 -0.92 -1.06
C ASP A 93 -14.56 -1.44 -2.14
N TYR A 94 -13.28 -1.70 -1.78
CA TYR A 94 -12.25 -2.26 -2.67
C TYR A 94 -11.93 -3.73 -2.38
N LEU A 95 -12.64 -4.35 -1.44
CA LEU A 95 -12.46 -5.76 -1.05
C LEU A 95 -13.61 -6.67 -1.51
N GLU A 96 -14.60 -6.11 -2.22
CA GLU A 96 -15.70 -6.82 -2.89
C GLU A 96 -15.37 -7.01 -4.38
#